data_AF-A0A091FEA4-F1
#
_entry.id   AF-A0A091FEA4-F1
#
_cell.length_a   1.000
_cell.length_b   1.000
_cell.length_c   1.000
_cell.angle_alpha   90.00
_cell.angle_beta   90.00
_cell.angle_gamma   90.00
#
_symmetry.space_group_name_H-M   'P 1'
#
loop_
_entity.id
_entity.type
_entity.pdbx_description
1 polymer ?
#
loop_
_entity_poly.entity_id
_entity_poly.type
_entity_poly.pdbx_seq_one_letter_code
_entity_poly.pdbx_strand_id
1 'polypeptide(L)'
;MRAKIIKHDKITDELGNTVEIKIWAVPPTPDKPDGDKYSLVYIVNGQRVLGYDNAEGKGHHRHNGALEEAYKFRSLKSLIL
;
A
#
# COMPACT_ATOMS: atom_id res chain seq x y z
N MET A 1 13.60 -15.28 -4.82
CA MET A 1 12.26 -15.89 -4.58
C MET A 1 11.19 -14.90 -5.03
N ARG A 2 10.08 -15.35 -5.61
CA ARG A 2 9.09 -14.48 -6.29
C ARG A 2 7.94 -14.11 -5.35
N ALA A 3 7.53 -12.84 -5.37
CA ALA A 3 6.31 -12.38 -4.71
C ALA A 3 5.06 -13.00 -5.38
N LYS A 4 4.07 -13.41 -4.58
CA LYS A 4 2.78 -13.93 -5.06
C LYS A 4 1.68 -12.94 -4.72
N ILE A 5 0.89 -12.52 -5.71
CA ILE A 5 -0.28 -11.67 -5.46
C ILE A 5 -1.30 -12.45 -4.64
N ILE A 6 -1.70 -11.89 -3.50
CA ILE A 6 -2.79 -12.37 -2.65
C ILE A 6 -4.09 -11.64 -3.02
N LYS A 7 -4.00 -10.33 -3.24
CA LYS A 7 -5.14 -9.46 -3.54
C LYS A 7 -4.73 -8.36 -4.49
N HIS A 8 -5.60 -8.08 -5.46
CA HIS A 8 -5.52 -6.92 -6.31
C HIS A 8 -6.94 -6.41 -6.57
N ASP A 9 -7.27 -5.29 -5.94
CA ASP A 9 -8.54 -4.60 -6.15
C ASP A 9 -8.25 -3.21 -6.71
N LYS A 10 -9.06 -2.77 -7.67
CA LYS A 10 -9.01 -1.43 -8.23
C LYS A 10 -10.43 -0.94 -8.44
N ILE A 11 -10.76 0.17 -7.80
CA ILE A 11 -12.09 0.77 -7.85
C ILE A 11 -11.92 2.20 -8.32
N THR A 12 -12.71 2.60 -9.30
CA THR A 12 -12.79 3.97 -9.79
C THR A 12 -14.19 4.50 -9.52
N ASP A 13 -14.30 5.67 -8.91
CA ASP A 13 -15.58 6.32 -8.61
C ASP A 13 -16.13 7.10 -9.84
N GLU A 14 -17.33 7.66 -9.69
CA GLU A 14 -18.02 8.42 -10.76
C GLU A 14 -17.29 9.71 -11.15
N LEU A 15 -16.37 10.19 -10.31
CA LEU A 15 -15.54 11.37 -10.55
C LEU A 15 -14.19 11.02 -11.19
N GLY A 16 -13.91 9.74 -11.43
CA GLY A 16 -12.65 9.26 -12.00
C GLY A 16 -11.52 9.10 -10.99
N ASN A 17 -11.79 9.25 -9.69
CA ASN A 17 -10.80 8.96 -8.65
C ASN A 17 -10.65 7.46 -8.51
N THR A 18 -9.43 6.99 -8.23
CA THR A 18 -9.14 5.57 -8.17
C THR A 18 -8.51 5.19 -6.83
N VAL A 19 -9.07 4.17 -6.19
CA VAL A 19 -8.42 3.43 -5.10
C VAL A 19 -7.89 2.13 -5.67
N GLU A 20 -6.60 1.85 -5.46
CA GLU A 20 -5.99 0.57 -5.83
C GLU A 20 -5.30 -0.07 -4.61
N ILE A 21 -5.59 -1.35 -4.38
CA ILE A 21 -5.02 -2.17 -3.32
C ILE A 21 -4.30 -3.34 -3.96
N LYS A 22 -3.03 -3.53 -3.62
CA LYS A 22 -2.25 -4.71 -3.98
C LYS A 22 -1.59 -5.27 -2.73
N ILE A 23 -1.73 -6.58 -2.54
CA ILE A 23 -1.13 -7.31 -1.43
C ILE A 23 -0.41 -8.52 -2.01
N TRP A 24 0.83 -8.74 -1.57
CA TRP A 24 1.66 -9.86 -1.97
C TRP A 24 2.15 -10.64 -0.77
N ALA A 25 2.19 -11.97 -0.90
CA ALA A 25 3.01 -12.84 -0.08
C ALA A 25 4.45 -12.76 -0.61
N VAL A 26 5.38 -12.47 0.29
CA VAL A 26 6.82 -12.51 0.04
C VAL A 26 7.48 -13.45 1.06
N PRO A 27 8.63 -14.06 0.75
CA PRO A 27 9.40 -14.75 1.78
C PRO A 27 9.69 -13.80 2.96
N PRO A 28 9.59 -14.28 4.21
CA PRO A 28 10.00 -13.49 5.36
C PRO A 28 11.44 -12.98 5.24
N THR A 29 11.64 -11.70 5.52
CA THR A 29 12.96 -11.05 5.57
C THR A 29 13.08 -10.24 6.85
N PRO A 30 14.29 -9.82 7.28
CA PRO A 30 14.43 -8.90 8.41
C PRO A 30 13.55 -7.64 8.29
N ASP A 31 13.39 -7.11 7.07
CA ASP A 31 12.53 -5.93 6.80
C ASP A 31 11.02 -6.25 6.75
N LYS A 32 10.64 -7.53 6.64
CA LYS A 32 9.27 -8.03 6.45
C LYS A 32 9.13 -9.38 7.15
N PRO A 33 9.16 -9.40 8.50
CA PRO A 33 9.16 -10.64 9.26
C PRO A 33 7.88 -11.46 9.04
N ASP A 34 6.77 -10.78 8.76
CA ASP A 34 5.46 -11.39 8.53
C ASP A 34 5.26 -11.88 7.07
N GLY A 35 6.23 -11.64 6.18
CA GLY A 35 6.18 -12.13 4.80
C GLY A 35 5.11 -11.46 3.93
N ASP A 36 4.70 -10.24 4.26
CA ASP A 36 3.73 -9.47 3.49
C ASP A 36 4.34 -8.19 2.87
N LYS A 37 3.93 -7.91 1.65
CA LYS A 37 4.15 -6.63 0.97
C LYS A 37 2.79 -6.07 0.58
N TYR A 38 2.61 -4.76 0.69
CA TYR A 38 1.37 -4.15 0.26
C TYR A 38 1.59 -2.77 -0.38
N SER A 39 0.60 -2.35 -1.17
CA SER A 39 0.49 -1.02 -1.74
C SER A 39 -1.00 -0.65 -1.79
N LEU A 40 -1.36 0.40 -1.06
CA LEU A 40 -2.67 1.05 -1.12
C LEU A 40 -2.42 2.44 -1.69
N VAL A 41 -3.13 2.82 -2.74
CA VAL A 41 -3.03 4.16 -3.33
C VAL A 41 -4.39 4.76 -3.60
N TYR A 42 -4.50 6.07 -3.39
CA TYR A 42 -5.63 6.89 -3.83
C TYR A 42 -5.13 7.88 -4.86
N ILE A 43 -5.77 7.89 -6.02
CA ILE A 43 -5.37 8.66 -7.20
C ILE A 43 -6.52 9.58 -7.59
N VAL A 44 -6.23 10.87 -7.71
CA VAL A 44 -7.17 11.90 -8.17
C VAL A 44 -6.57 12.55 -9.40
N ASN A 45 -7.31 12.65 -10.50
CA ASN A 45 -6.83 13.22 -11.77
C ASN A 45 -5.48 12.64 -12.24
N GLY A 46 -5.26 11.34 -12.05
CA GLY A 46 -4.01 10.67 -12.40
C GLY A 46 -2.84 10.91 -11.45
N GLN A 47 -3.00 11.69 -10.38
CA GLN A 47 -1.97 11.95 -9.37
C GLN A 47 -2.22 11.17 -8.08
N ARG A 48 -1.18 10.55 -7.52
CA ARG A 48 -1.24 9.88 -6.21
C ARG A 48 -1.41 10.94 -5.12
N VAL A 49 -2.57 10.96 -4.49
CA VAL A 49 -2.89 11.88 -3.38
C VAL A 49 -2.62 11.20 -2.03
N LEU A 50 -2.95 9.92 -1.91
CA LEU A 50 -2.67 9.15 -0.71
C LEU A 50 -1.99 7.85 -1.08
N GLY A 51 -1.10 7.38 -0.21
CA GLY A 51 -0.53 6.06 -0.38
C GLY A 51 -0.01 5.46 0.90
N TYR A 52 -0.14 4.14 1.02
CA TYR A 52 0.48 3.36 2.08
C TYR A 52 1.20 2.19 1.45
N ASP A 53 2.47 2.00 1.79
CA ASP A 53 3.23 0.84 1.39
C ASP A 53 4.34 0.56 2.42
N ASN A 54 4.95 -0.62 2.30
CA ASN A 54 6.04 -1.07 3.15
C ASN A 54 7.32 -1.32 2.35
N ALA A 55 7.71 -0.35 1.51
CA ALA A 55 8.93 -0.42 0.70
C ALA A 55 10.17 -0.88 1.50
N GLU A 56 11.08 -1.57 0.82
CA GLU A 56 12.31 -2.12 1.41
C GLU A 56 13.15 -1.04 2.10
N GLY A 57 13.67 -1.37 3.29
CA GLY A 57 14.51 -0.46 4.09
C GLY A 57 13.82 0.77 4.68
N LYS A 58 12.54 1.04 4.38
CA LYS A 58 11.81 2.23 4.89
C LYS A 58 10.79 1.93 5.98
N GLY A 59 10.35 0.67 6.09
CA GLY A 59 9.20 0.31 6.91
C GLY A 59 7.90 0.93 6.38
N HIS A 60 6.87 0.98 7.23
CA HIS A 60 5.55 1.47 6.84
C HIS A 60 5.52 3.01 6.75
N HIS A 61 5.08 3.53 5.62
CA HIS A 61 4.99 4.98 5.42
C HIS A 61 3.70 5.38 4.69
N ARG A 62 3.26 6.60 4.98
CA ARG A 62 2.11 7.26 4.35
C ARG A 62 2.61 8.38 3.46
N HIS A 63 2.13 8.38 2.22
CA HIS A 63 2.27 9.48 1.27
C HIS A 63 1.02 10.34 1.34
N ASN A 64 1.14 11.64 1.57
CA ASN A 64 0.08 12.62 1.42
C ASN A 64 0.53 13.69 0.41
N GLY A 65 0.14 13.52 -0.85
CA GLY A 65 0.70 14.28 -1.98
C GLY A 65 2.21 14.11 -2.06
N ALA A 66 2.96 15.21 -1.88
CA ALA A 66 4.43 15.23 -1.91
C ALA A 66 5.10 14.94 -0.54
N LEU A 67 4.32 14.79 0.54
CA LEU A 67 4.83 14.56 1.88
C LEU A 67 4.86 13.06 2.20
N GLU A 68 6.02 12.55 2.60
CA GLU A 68 6.22 11.18 3.07
C GLU A 68 6.43 11.20 4.59
N GLU A 69 5.56 10.51 5.34
CA GLU A 69 5.62 10.45 6.80
C GLU A 69 5.61 8.99 7.29
N ALA A 70 6.33 8.71 8.38
CA ALA A 70 6.31 7.40 9.01
C ALA A 70 4.89 7.08 9.50
N TYR A 71 4.37 5.91 9.13
CA TYR A 71 3.03 5.50 9.49
C TYR A 71 3.08 4.29 10.42
N LYS A 72 2.48 4.41 11.61
CA LYS A 72 2.36 3.28 12.53
C LYS A 72 1.28 2.34 12.03
N PHE A 73 1.68 1.42 11.14
CA PHE A 73 0.83 0.37 10.63
C PHE A 73 0.24 -0.44 11.79
N ARG A 74 -1.10 -0.50 11.84
CA ARG A 74 -1.81 -1.33 12.82
C ARG A 74 -2.23 -2.66 12.23
N SER A 75 -2.85 -2.65 11.06
CA SER A 75 -3.19 -3.85 10.28
C SER A 75 -3.70 -3.45 8.91
N LEU A 76 -3.66 -4.38 7.94
CA LEU A 76 -4.37 -4.24 6.66
C LEU A 76 -5.87 -3.96 6.84
N LYS A 77 -6.48 -4.54 7.88
CA LYS A 77 -7.89 -4.31 8.22
C LYS A 77 -8.14 -2.85 8.61
N SER A 78 -7.22 -2.23 9.34
CA SER A 78 -7.27 -0.81 9.73
C SER A 78 -6.96 0.18 8.61
N LEU A 79 -6.49 -0.30 7.45
CA LEU A 79 -6.22 0.52 6.27
C LEU A 79 -7.39 0.52 5.27
N ILE A 80 -8.27 -0.48 5.37
CA ILE A 80 -9.36 -0.73 4.41
C ILE A 80 -10.73 -0.39 5.02
N LEU A 81 -10.85 -0.39 6.36
CA LEU A 81 -12.05 0.00 7.13
C LEU A 81 -11.80 1.31 7.87
#